data_AF-X0SD11-F1
#
_entry.id   AF-X0SD11-F1
#
_cell.length_a   1.000
_cell.length_b   1.000
_cell.length_c   1.000
_cell.angle_alpha   90.00
_cell.angle_beta   90.00
_cell.angle_gamma   90.00
#
_symmetry.space_group_name_H-M   'P 1'
#
loop_
_entity.id
_entity.type
_entity.pdbx_description
1 polymer ?
#
loop_
_entity_poly.entity_id
_entity_poly.type
_entity_poly.pdbx_seq_one_letter_code
_entity_poly.pdbx_strand_id
1 'polypeptide(L)' 'MLIPKPLYSVVEWEYGSEKGSLHIDGITDIQRAKRICLWYVAEKYKVDHRKIKIKSVFCAGESEAAVVGAS' A
#
# COMPACT_ATOMS: atom_id res chain seq x y z
N MET A 1 11.09 -4.68 26.37
CA MET A 1 10.35 -5.30 25.25
C MET A 1 10.21 -4.27 24.15
N LEU A 2 10.90 -4.43 23.03
CA LEU A 2 10.58 -3.70 21.80
C LEU A 2 9.29 -4.33 21.27
N ILE A 3 8.20 -3.57 21.25
CA ILE A 3 6.97 -3.99 20.57
C ILE A 3 7.29 -3.84 19.08
N PRO A 4 7.36 -4.92 18.29
CA PRO A 4 7.62 -4.81 16.87
C PRO A 4 6.54 -3.91 16.25
N LYS A 5 6.98 -2.85 15.56
CA LYS A 5 6.04 -1.99 14.82
C LYS A 5 5.29 -2.88 13.82
N PRO A 6 3.96 -2.74 13.68
CA PRO A 6 3.20 -3.54 12.75
C PRO A 6 3.76 -3.34 11.34
N LEU A 7 4.04 -4.44 10.65
CA LEU A 7 4.36 -4.43 9.24
C LEU A 7 3.07 -4.12 8.49
N TYR A 8 3.04 -3.05 7.70
CA TYR A 8 1.87 -2.73 6.90
C TYR A 8 2.22 -1.97 5.63
N SER A 9 1.29 -2.01 4.68
CA SER A 9 1.30 -1.13 3.51
C SER A 9 0.01 -0.33 3.44
N VAL A 10 0.13 0.92 3.01
CA VAL A 10 -1.01 1.76 2.63
C VAL A 10 -0.89 2.05 1.14
N VAL A 11 -1.92 1.70 0.38
CA VAL A 11 -1.97 1.93 -1.07
C VAL A 11 -3.07 2.93 -1.38
N GLU A 12 -2.71 4.09 -1.92
CA GLU A 12 -3.68 5.07 -2.40
C GLU A 12 -4.04 4.78 -3.86
N TRP A 13 -5.34 4.80 -4.17
CA TRP A 13 -5.87 4.47 -5.48
C TRP A 13 -6.98 5.44 -5.90
N GLU A 14 -7.19 5.52 -7.22
CA GLU A 14 -8.23 6.31 -7.85
C GLU A 14 -8.89 5.50 -8.97
N TYR A 15 -10.21 5.61 -9.07
CA TYR A 15 -11.00 5.06 -10.16
C TYR A 15 -12.13 6.03 -10.54
N GLY A 16 -12.06 6.62 -11.74
CA GLY A 16 -13.01 7.66 -12.15
C GLY A 16 -12.94 8.87 -11.21
N SER A 17 -14.06 9.22 -10.57
CA SER A 17 -14.12 10.26 -9.54
C SER A 17 -13.83 9.74 -8.12
N GLU A 18 -13.79 8.43 -7.92
CA GLU A 18 -13.59 7.79 -6.62
C GLU A 18 -12.11 7.72 -6.25
N LYS A 19 -11.81 7.97 -4.98
CA LYS A 19 -10.45 7.89 -4.42
C LYS A 19 -10.51 7.17 -3.08
N GLY A 20 -9.45 6.43 -2.75
CA GLY A 20 -9.37 5.76 -1.46
C GLY A 20 -7.97 5.27 -1.14
N SER A 21 -7.84 4.75 0.06
CA SER A 21 -6.63 4.09 0.55
C SER A 21 -6.96 2.68 1.04
N LEU A 22 -6.11 1.71 0.74
CA LEU A 22 -6.22 0.36 1.28
C LEU A 22 -5.06 0.11 2.26
N HIS A 23 -5.40 -0.21 3.51
CA HIS A 23 -4.46 -0.67 4.52
C HIS A 23 -4.30 -2.19 4.42
N ILE A 24 -3.07 -2.68 4.34
CA ILE A 24 -2.74 -4.10 4.15
C ILE A 24 -1.73 -4.49 5.23
N ASP A 25 -2.19 -5.20 6.24
CA ASP A 25 -1.34 -5.70 7.32
C ASP A 25 -0.44 -6.84 6.85
N GLY A 26 0.78 -6.91 7.40
CA GLY A 26 1.76 -7.97 7.16
C GLY A 26 2.43 -7.94 5.78
N ILE A 27 2.15 -6.93 4.95
CA ILE A 27 2.75 -6.79 3.62
C ILE A 27 3.59 -5.52 3.59
N THR A 28 4.88 -5.67 3.27
CA THR A 28 5.82 -4.57 3.02
C THR A 28 6.38 -4.57 1.59
N ASP A 29 6.08 -5.62 0.80
CA ASP A 29 6.44 -5.68 -0.61
C ASP A 29 5.49 -4.80 -1.44
N ILE A 30 6.04 -3.77 -2.08
CA ILE A 30 5.29 -2.78 -2.85
C ILE A 30 4.51 -3.43 -3.99
N GLN A 31 5.08 -4.40 -4.70
CA GLN A 31 4.42 -5.01 -5.86
C GLN A 31 3.24 -5.88 -5.44
N ARG A 32 3.40 -6.63 -4.34
CA ARG A 32 2.35 -7.41 -3.72
C ARG A 32 1.24 -6.53 -3.17
N ALA A 33 1.58 -5.44 -2.48
CA ALA A 33 0.62 -4.45 -2.01
C ALA A 33 -0.21 -3.85 -3.18
N LYS A 34 0.46 -3.49 -4.29
CA LYS A 34 -0.23 -3.01 -5.50
C LYS A 34 -1.20 -4.04 -6.05
N ARG A 35 -0.78 -5.31 -6.21
CA ARG A 35 -1.64 -6.37 -6.75
C ARG A 35 -2.86 -6.62 -5.87
N ILE A 36 -2.67 -6.69 -4.54
CA ILE A 36 -3.75 -6.86 -3.57
C ILE A 36 -4.73 -5.69 -3.69
N CYS A 37 -4.23 -4.45 -3.73
CA CYS A 37 -5.09 -3.27 -3.87
C CYS A 37 -5.87 -3.26 -5.18
N LEU A 38 -5.21 -3.57 -6.31
CA LEU A 38 -5.88 -3.63 -7.60
C LEU A 38 -6.98 -4.69 -7.61
N TRP A 39 -6.71 -5.88 -7.06
CA TRP A 39 -7.68 -6.96 -6.98
C TRP A 39 -8.88 -6.60 -6.08
N TYR A 40 -8.61 -6.08 -4.87
CA TYR A 40 -9.65 -5.67 -3.92
C TYR A 40 -10.56 -4.59 -4.50
N VAL A 41 -9.99 -3.54 -5.10
CA VAL A 41 -10.77 -2.43 -5.68
C VAL A 41 -11.52 -2.89 -6.93
N ALA A 42 -10.91 -3.72 -7.79
CA ALA A 42 -11.56 -4.30 -8.95
C ALA A 42 -12.80 -5.14 -8.55
N GLU A 43 -12.68 -5.96 -7.51
CA GLU A 43 -13.77 -6.79 -7.03
C GLU A 43 -14.88 -5.98 -6.35
N LYS A 44 -14.51 -4.97 -5.54
CA LYS A 44 -15.44 -4.09 -4.84
C LYS A 44 -16.30 -3.28 -5.81
N TYR A 45 -15.69 -2.72 -6.85
CA TYR A 45 -16.36 -1.86 -7.82
C TYR A 45 -16.86 -2.61 -9.07
N LYS A 46 -16.59 -3.93 -9.19
CA LYS A 46 -16.91 -4.75 -10.37
C LYS A 46 -16.35 -4.17 -11.67
N VAL A 47 -15.08 -3.76 -11.63
CA VAL A 47 -14.38 -3.11 -12.74
C VAL A 47 -13.11 -3.86 -13.09
N ASP A 48 -12.63 -3.67 -14.32
CA ASP A 48 -11.32 -4.18 -14.72
C ASP A 48 -10.21 -3.44 -13.95
N HIS A 49 -9.24 -4.18 -13.42
CA HIS A 49 -8.12 -3.62 -12.68
C HIS A 49 -7.30 -2.61 -13.47
N ARG A 50 -7.32 -2.67 -14.82
CA ARG A 50 -6.64 -1.72 -15.71
C ARG A 50 -7.24 -0.31 -15.65
N LYS A 51 -8.48 -0.17 -15.16
CA LYS A 51 -9.13 1.14 -14.97
C LYS A 51 -8.74 1.81 -13.66
N ILE A 52 -8.06 1.11 -12.76
CA ILE A 52 -7.69 1.58 -11.43
C ILE A 52 -6.27 2.12 -11.47
N LYS A 53 -6.08 3.35 -11.00
CA LYS A 53 -4.76 3.99 -10.95
C LYS A 53 -4.24 3.99 -9.52
N ILE A 54 -3.13 3.30 -9.29
CA ILE A 54 -2.39 3.42 -8.02
C ILE A 54 -1.64 4.75 -8.02
N LYS A 55 -1.84 5.56 -6.98
CA LYS A 55 -1.23 6.89 -6.81
C LYS A 55 0.06 6.81 -6.00
N SER A 56 -0.01 6.16 -4.85
CA SER A 56 1.11 6.01 -3.94
C SER A 56 1.05 4.64 -3.26
N VAL A 57 2.21 4.18 -2.80
CA VAL A 57 2.34 3.01 -1.94
C VAL A 57 3.32 3.36 -0.84
N PHE A 58 2.85 3.32 0.39
CA PHE A 58 3.66 3.46 1.58
C PHE A 58 3.80 2.09 2.23
N CYS A 59 5.01 1.70 2.62
CA CYS A 59 5.29 0.47 3.33
C CYS A 59 6.00 0.81 4.63
N ALA A 60 5.46 0.36 5.75
CA ALA A 60 6.08 0.46 7.06
C ALA A 60 6.49 -0.95 7.51
N GLY A 61 7.78 -1.13 7.80
CA GLY A 61 8.30 -2.33 8.43
C GLY A 61 9.47 -1.98 9.35
N GLU A 62 9.80 -2.85 10.30
CA GLU A 62 10.82 -2.59 11.32
C GLU A 62 12.19 -2.21 10.74
N SER A 63 12.43 -0.91 10.60
CA SER A 63 13.61 -0.17 11.08
C SER A 63 13.53 1.28 10.61
N GLU A 64 13.00 2.17 11.46
CA GLU A 64 13.64 3.48 11.61
C GLU A 64 14.93 3.26 12.42
N ALA A 65 15.88 2.52 11.83
CA ALA A 65 17.27 2.68 12.17
C ALA A 65 17.77 3.75 11.20
N ALA A 66 18.05 4.91 11.75
CA ALA A 66 18.60 6.10 11.11
C ALA A 66 19.30 5.85 9.77
N VAL A 67 18.81 6.50 8.71
CA VAL A 67 19.71 7.09 7.71
C VAL A 67 19.46 8.59 7.74
N VAL A 68 19.82 9.19 8.88
CA VAL A 68 20.26 10.58 8.93
C VAL A 68 21.73 10.55 8.51
N GLY A 69 22.03 11.05 7.30
CA GLY A 69 23.38 11.44 6.89
C GLY A 69 24.21 10.40 6.13
N ALA A 70 24.39 10.62 4.83
CA ALA A 70 25.71 10.83 4.24
C ALA A 70 25.56 11.59 2.92
N SER A 71 26.33 12.67 2.79
CA SER A 71 26.56 13.47 1.58
C SER A 71 27.23 12.68 0.45
#